data_AF-A0A1R3I0B3-F1
#
_entry.id   AF-A0A1R3I0B3-F1
#
_cell.length_a   1.000
_cell.length_b   1.000
_cell.length_c   1.000
_cell.angle_alpha   90.00
_cell.angle_beta   90.00
_cell.angle_gamma   90.00
#
_symmetry.space_group_name_H-M   'P 1'
#
loop_
_entity.id
_entity.type
_entity.pdbx_description
1 polymer ?
#
loop_
_entity_poly.entity_id
_entity_poly.type
_entity_poly.pdbx_seq_one_letter_code
_entity_poly.pdbx_strand_id
1 'polypeptide(L)'
;MANYYNIDDILTEEEVEQGAKVELPLWLAQELCLRQAVSISVPACFNQKTRLEIQADAACVDLRSRSPYFYEFGCKIAPLVGDKTVEVLLLSAFKIRYKEILTKAYTAAHTATSKFLTLLTKEETNLYEAAQSSMAAFKKWRKGGPRLQRASVLGRKRKPIE
;
A
#
# COMPACT_ATOMS: atom_id res chain seq x y z
N MET A 1 30.40 22.51 -43.28
CA MET A 1 31.07 21.50 -42.44
C MET A 1 30.05 21.04 -41.41
N ALA A 2 29.51 19.84 -41.58
CA ALA A 2 28.64 19.25 -40.57
C ALA A 2 29.53 18.72 -39.44
N ASN A 3 29.35 19.25 -38.23
CA ASN A 3 29.97 18.68 -37.04
C ASN A 3 29.33 17.30 -36.80
N TYR A 4 30.00 16.25 -37.27
CA TYR A 4 29.76 14.89 -36.83
C TYR A 4 30.19 14.84 -35.36
N TYR A 5 29.23 14.97 -34.45
CA TYR A 5 29.47 14.59 -33.06
C TYR A 5 29.77 13.10 -33.08
N ASN A 6 30.99 12.75 -32.70
CA ASN A 6 31.40 11.36 -32.58
C ASN A 6 30.55 10.75 -31.47
N ILE A 7 29.69 9.80 -31.81
CA ILE A 7 28.76 9.17 -30.86
C ILE A 7 29.54 8.53 -29.70
N ASP A 8 30.79 8.11 -29.98
CA ASP A 8 31.73 7.55 -29.01
C ASP A 8 32.12 8.56 -27.91
N ASP A 9 32.05 9.86 -28.17
CA ASP A 9 32.37 10.94 -27.20
C ASP A 9 31.17 11.27 -26.28
N ILE A 10 29.96 10.84 -26.67
CA ILE A 10 28.75 10.87 -25.82
C ILE A 10 28.71 9.61 -24.95
N LEU A 11 29.29 8.51 -25.45
CA LEU A 11 29.42 7.21 -24.78
C LEU A 11 30.59 7.15 -23.79
N THR A 12 31.13 8.29 -23.32
CA THR A 12 31.81 8.34 -22.00
C THR A 12 30.76 8.17 -20.88
N GLU A 13 29.84 7.24 -21.06
CA GLU A 13 28.84 6.83 -20.11
C GLU A 13 29.54 5.90 -19.12
N GLU A 14 29.49 6.27 -17.85
CA GLU A 14 29.95 5.42 -16.75
C GLU A 14 29.26 4.06 -16.85
N GLU A 15 29.97 3.05 -17.37
CA GLU A 15 29.48 1.68 -17.43
C GLU A 15 29.17 1.20 -16.00
N VAL A 16 27.96 0.71 -15.79
CA VAL A 16 27.61 0.11 -14.50
C VAL A 16 28.26 -1.26 -14.42
N GLU A 17 29.21 -1.40 -13.51
CA GLU A 17 29.90 -2.67 -13.27
C GLU A 17 28.90 -3.80 -12.96
N GLN A 18 29.19 -5.01 -13.47
CA GLN A 18 28.39 -6.19 -13.18
C GLN A 18 28.38 -6.46 -11.66
N GLY A 19 27.18 -6.60 -11.09
CA GLY A 19 27.01 -6.83 -9.66
C GLY A 19 26.96 -5.54 -8.82
N ALA A 20 27.01 -4.37 -9.44
CA ALA A 20 26.73 -3.11 -8.77
C ALA A 20 25.35 -3.14 -8.09
N LYS A 21 25.29 -2.59 -6.87
CA LYS A 21 24.04 -2.44 -6.12
C LYS A 21 23.43 -1.08 -6.42
N VAL A 22 22.33 -1.07 -7.14
CA VAL A 22 21.62 0.14 -7.55
C VAL A 22 20.21 0.16 -6.97
N GLU A 23 19.74 1.34 -6.59
CA GLU A 23 18.34 1.54 -6.23
C GLU A 23 17.54 1.88 -7.49
N LEU A 24 16.50 1.09 -7.77
CA LEU A 24 15.67 1.24 -8.95
C LEU A 24 14.19 1.34 -8.56
N PRO A 25 13.41 2.16 -9.28
CA PRO A 25 11.96 2.10 -9.17
C PRO A 25 11.43 0.71 -9.53
N LEU A 26 10.40 0.24 -8.83
CA LEU A 26 9.84 -1.10 -9.03
C LEU A 26 9.42 -1.37 -10.48
N TRP A 27 8.82 -0.39 -11.15
CA TRP A 27 8.36 -0.52 -12.55
C TRP A 27 9.51 -0.82 -13.51
N LEU A 28 10.70 -0.26 -13.26
CA LEU A 28 11.89 -0.50 -14.06
C LEU A 28 12.57 -1.80 -13.67
N ALA A 29 12.70 -2.05 -12.36
CA ALA A 29 13.31 -3.26 -11.83
C ALA A 29 12.57 -4.52 -12.31
N GLN A 30 11.24 -4.48 -12.39
CA GLN A 30 10.41 -5.56 -12.93
C GLN A 30 10.80 -5.91 -14.38
N GLU A 31 10.83 -4.89 -15.23
CA GLU A 31 11.15 -5.03 -16.65
C GLU A 31 12.59 -5.55 -16.88
N LEU A 32 13.54 -5.09 -16.08
CA LEU A 32 14.93 -5.55 -16.16
C LEU A 32 15.11 -6.96 -15.61
N CYS A 33 14.37 -7.33 -14.56
CA CYS A 33 14.40 -8.68 -13.99
C CYS A 33 13.87 -9.71 -14.98
N LEU A 34 12.82 -9.38 -15.74
CA LEU A 34 12.27 -10.23 -16.81
C LEU A 34 13.29 -10.46 -17.94
N ARG A 35 14.13 -9.46 -18.23
CA ARG A 35 15.23 -9.55 -19.20
C ARG A 35 16.49 -10.20 -18.63
N GLN A 36 16.45 -10.67 -17.38
CA GLN A 36 17.59 -11.24 -16.65
C GLN A 36 18.79 -10.28 -16.54
N ALA A 37 18.54 -8.96 -16.63
CA ALA A 37 19.57 -7.93 -16.54
C ALA A 37 19.89 -7.54 -15.09
N VAL A 38 18.94 -7.72 -14.17
CA VAL A 38 19.09 -7.42 -12.74
C VAL A 38 18.52 -8.54 -11.88
N SER A 39 19.05 -8.68 -10.66
CA SER A 39 18.49 -9.53 -9.61
C SER A 39 17.99 -8.65 -8.47
N ILE A 40 16.76 -8.90 -8.00
CA ILE A 40 16.12 -8.11 -6.95
C ILE A 40 16.37 -8.75 -5.59
N SER A 41 17.04 -8.02 -4.69
CA SER A 41 17.17 -8.42 -3.29
C SER A 41 15.89 -8.15 -2.50
N VAL A 42 15.66 -8.91 -1.42
CA VAL A 42 14.54 -8.69 -0.49
C VAL A 42 14.56 -7.24 0.02
N PRO A 43 13.50 -6.44 -0.22
CA PRO A 43 13.43 -5.06 0.28
C PRO A 43 13.49 -4.99 1.81
N ALA A 44 13.98 -3.86 2.34
CA ALA A 44 14.15 -3.67 3.78
C ALA A 44 12.84 -3.84 4.58
N CYS A 45 11.68 -3.51 4.00
CA CYS A 45 10.37 -3.71 4.63
C CYS A 45 10.01 -5.20 4.85
N PHE A 46 10.70 -6.14 4.20
CA PHE A 46 10.54 -7.59 4.37
C PHE A 46 11.79 -8.25 4.96
N ASN A 47 12.65 -7.48 5.66
CA ASN A 47 13.83 -8.03 6.31
C ASN A 47 13.48 -9.01 7.45
N GLN A 48 14.48 -9.75 7.92
CA GLN A 48 14.28 -10.74 8.98
C GLN A 48 13.72 -10.13 10.27
N LYS A 49 14.15 -8.91 10.62
CA LYS A 49 13.63 -8.19 11.79
C LYS A 49 12.12 -7.99 11.71
N THR A 50 11.64 -7.51 10.56
CA THR A 50 10.21 -7.29 10.31
C THR A 50 9.41 -8.57 10.42
N ARG A 51 9.97 -9.68 9.90
CA ARG A 51 9.33 -10.98 9.98
C ARG A 51 9.14 -11.45 11.42
N LEU A 52 10.17 -11.32 12.24
CA LEU A 52 10.12 -11.72 13.65
C LEU A 52 9.12 -10.87 14.45
N GLU A 53 9.06 -9.56 14.18
CA GLU A 53 8.10 -8.67 14.85
C GLU A 53 6.66 -8.99 14.46
N ILE A 54 6.39 -9.24 13.18
CA ILE A 54 5.06 -9.65 12.70
C ILE A 54 4.68 -11.02 13.28
N GLN A 55 5.62 -11.95 13.39
CA GLN A 55 5.40 -13.27 13.96
C GLN A 55 5.10 -13.21 15.47
N ALA A 56 5.73 -12.27 16.18
CA ALA A 56 5.48 -12.07 17.60
C ALA A 56 4.09 -11.44 17.85
N ASP A 57 3.80 -10.32 17.20
CA ASP A 57 2.48 -9.71 17.20
C ASP A 57 2.32 -8.72 16.03
N ALA A 58 1.65 -9.19 14.96
CA ALA A 58 1.40 -8.39 13.78
C ALA A 58 0.58 -7.11 14.05
N ALA A 59 -0.26 -7.08 15.10
CA ALA A 59 -1.11 -5.94 15.38
C ALA A 59 -0.36 -4.72 15.90
N CYS A 60 0.74 -4.93 16.62
CA CYS A 60 1.54 -3.88 17.22
C CYS A 60 2.61 -3.30 16.28
N VAL A 61 2.80 -3.90 15.09
CA VAL A 61 3.78 -3.43 14.12
C VAL A 61 3.27 -2.22 13.35
N ASP A 62 4.07 -1.16 13.31
CA ASP A 62 3.87 -0.04 12.39
C ASP A 62 4.30 -0.44 10.97
N LEU A 63 3.34 -0.94 10.19
CA LEU A 63 3.58 -1.30 8.79
C LEU A 63 3.60 -0.07 7.88
N ARG A 64 2.91 1.01 8.26
CA ARG A 64 2.84 2.24 7.44
C ARG A 64 4.21 2.88 7.28
N SER A 65 4.99 2.99 8.37
CA SER A 65 6.33 3.58 8.30
C SER A 65 7.32 2.75 7.49
N ARG A 66 7.07 1.44 7.32
CA ARG A 66 7.91 0.54 6.51
C ARG A 66 7.54 0.58 5.03
N SER A 67 6.24 0.48 4.74
CA SER A 67 5.70 0.64 3.40
C SER A 67 4.20 0.96 3.51
N PRO A 68 3.76 2.13 3.04
CA PRO A 68 2.33 2.46 3.00
C PRO A 68 1.49 1.45 2.20
N TYR A 69 2.11 0.79 1.22
CA TYR A 69 1.51 -0.23 0.34
C TYR A 69 2.11 -1.61 0.61
N PHE A 70 2.34 -1.96 1.88
CA PHE A 70 3.05 -3.18 2.29
C PHE A 70 2.53 -4.45 1.60
N TYR A 71 1.20 -4.58 1.49
CA TYR A 71 0.57 -5.77 0.91
C TYR A 71 0.68 -5.78 -0.62
N GLU A 72 0.27 -4.71 -1.29
CA GLU A 72 0.37 -4.63 -2.75
C GLU A 72 1.83 -4.73 -3.24
N PHE A 73 2.75 -4.04 -2.56
CA PHE A 73 4.17 -4.09 -2.87
C PHE A 73 4.73 -5.50 -2.66
N GLY A 74 4.36 -6.14 -1.55
CA GLY A 74 4.75 -7.51 -1.24
C GLY A 74 4.30 -8.52 -2.30
N CYS A 75 3.05 -8.43 -2.75
CA CYS A 75 2.52 -9.29 -3.82
C CYS A 75 3.26 -9.10 -5.15
N LYS A 76 3.71 -7.88 -5.46
CA LYS A 76 4.46 -7.57 -6.69
C LYS A 76 5.91 -8.06 -6.64
N ILE A 77 6.53 -8.07 -5.46
CA ILE A 77 7.96 -8.41 -5.32
C ILE A 77 8.20 -9.89 -4.99
N ALA A 78 7.25 -10.55 -4.31
CA ALA A 78 7.34 -11.97 -3.97
C ALA A 78 7.73 -12.89 -5.15
N PRO A 79 7.11 -12.79 -6.34
CA PRO A 79 7.50 -13.63 -7.48
C PRO A 79 8.88 -13.28 -8.06
N LEU A 80 9.38 -12.06 -7.85
CA LEU A 80 10.64 -11.59 -8.42
C LEU A 80 11.85 -11.96 -7.57
N VAL A 81 11.70 -12.00 -6.25
CA VAL A 81 12.79 -12.29 -5.31
C VAL A 81 12.98 -13.80 -5.11
N GLY A 82 11.99 -14.63 -5.49
CA GLY A 82 12.04 -16.09 -5.33
C GLY A 82 11.91 -16.57 -3.87
N ASP A 83 11.73 -15.64 -2.92
CA ASP A 83 11.54 -15.94 -1.51
C ASP A 83 10.05 -16.18 -1.19
N LYS A 84 9.66 -17.45 -1.15
CA LYS A 84 8.28 -17.90 -0.82
C LYS A 84 7.81 -17.47 0.56
N THR A 85 8.73 -17.10 1.45
CA THR A 85 8.36 -16.72 2.81
C THR A 85 7.72 -15.33 2.88
N VAL A 86 7.91 -14.47 1.87
CA VAL A 86 7.23 -13.17 1.77
C VAL A 86 5.72 -13.36 1.65
N GLU A 87 5.26 -14.28 0.80
CA GLU A 87 3.83 -14.54 0.60
C GLU A 87 3.15 -15.03 1.90
N VAL A 88 3.81 -15.94 2.60
CA VAL A 88 3.33 -16.48 3.89
C VAL A 88 3.29 -15.39 4.96
N LEU A 89 4.28 -14.49 4.98
CA LEU A 89 4.32 -13.35 5.88
C LEU A 89 3.15 -12.39 5.62
N LEU A 90 2.91 -12.02 4.36
CA LEU A 90 1.82 -11.12 3.97
C LEU A 90 0.46 -11.67 4.39
N LEU A 91 0.22 -12.96 4.09
CA LEU A 91 -1.04 -13.62 4.41
C LEU A 91 -1.27 -13.73 5.93
N SER A 92 -0.23 -14.11 6.69
CA SER A 92 -0.34 -14.23 8.14
C SER A 92 -0.55 -12.88 8.82
N ALA A 93 0.22 -11.86 8.43
CA ALA A 93 0.06 -10.49 8.92
C ALA A 93 -1.35 -9.95 8.67
N PHE A 94 -1.84 -10.09 7.43
CA PHE A 94 -3.16 -9.58 7.06
C PHE A 94 -4.27 -10.29 7.83
N LYS A 95 -4.23 -11.62 7.97
CA LYS A 95 -5.24 -12.38 8.73
C LYS A 95 -5.36 -11.94 10.19
N ILE A 96 -4.23 -11.76 10.87
CA ILE A 96 -4.20 -11.34 12.27
C ILE A 96 -4.78 -9.92 12.40
N ARG A 97 -4.27 -8.99 11.58
CA ARG A 97 -4.64 -7.57 11.65
C ARG A 97 -6.09 -7.32 11.19
N TYR A 98 -6.61 -8.11 10.25
CA TYR A 98 -7.97 -8.00 9.75
C TYR A 98 -9.02 -8.07 10.87
N LYS A 99 -8.90 -9.05 11.76
CA LYS A 99 -9.81 -9.22 12.90
C LYS A 99 -9.80 -8.00 13.81
N GLU A 100 -8.62 -7.47 14.10
CA GLU A 100 -8.48 -6.32 14.98
C GLU A 100 -9.01 -5.03 14.37
N ILE A 101 -8.70 -4.80 13.09
CA ILE A 101 -9.17 -3.64 12.33
C ILE A 101 -10.69 -3.59 12.37
N LEU A 102 -11.37 -4.69 12.06
CA LEU A 102 -12.82 -4.76 12.12
C LEU A 102 -13.37 -4.56 13.53
N THR A 103 -12.77 -5.23 14.52
CA THR A 103 -13.20 -5.10 15.92
C THR A 103 -13.13 -3.64 16.37
N LYS A 104 -12.01 -2.94 16.08
CA LYS A 104 -11.84 -1.53 16.40
C LYS A 104 -12.75 -0.63 15.56
N ALA A 105 -12.96 -0.92 14.27
CA ALA A 105 -13.87 -0.14 13.42
C ALA A 105 -15.30 -0.15 13.95
N TYR A 106 -15.76 -1.28 14.49
CA TYR A 106 -17.11 -1.41 15.02
C TYR A 106 -17.30 -0.89 16.44
N THR A 107 -16.25 -0.93 17.26
CA THR A 107 -16.32 -0.61 18.70
C THR A 107 -15.79 0.77 19.08
N ALA A 108 -14.88 1.35 18.29
CA ALA A 108 -14.13 2.53 18.73
C ALA A 108 -14.95 3.83 18.71
N ALA A 109 -14.80 4.62 19.78
CA ALA A 109 -15.10 6.05 19.77
C ALA A 109 -14.01 6.80 18.97
N HIS A 110 -14.38 7.86 18.26
CA HIS A 110 -13.50 8.58 17.32
C HIS A 110 -12.16 9.04 17.92
N THR A 111 -12.09 9.34 19.22
CA THR A 111 -10.87 9.89 19.86
C THR A 111 -9.75 8.87 20.06
N ALA A 112 -10.06 7.59 20.34
CA ALA A 112 -9.07 6.52 20.48
C ALA A 112 -8.58 5.96 19.12
N THR A 113 -9.18 6.41 18.03
CA THR A 113 -8.94 5.89 16.68
C THR A 113 -7.67 6.45 16.04
N SER A 114 -7.27 7.69 16.38
CA SER A 114 -6.19 8.41 15.71
C SER A 114 -4.83 7.67 15.73
N LYS A 115 -4.39 7.19 16.89
CA LYS A 115 -3.10 6.47 17.04
C LYS A 115 -3.09 5.10 16.36
N PHE A 116 -4.24 4.46 16.23
CA PHE A 116 -4.34 3.18 15.55
C PHE A 116 -4.24 3.34 14.03
N LEU A 117 -4.89 4.37 13.48
CA LEU A 117 -4.86 4.65 12.04
C LEU A 117 -3.47 4.98 11.52
N THR A 118 -2.59 5.55 12.34
CA THR A 118 -1.20 5.84 11.92
C THR A 118 -0.37 4.59 11.66
N LEU A 119 -0.77 3.42 12.20
CA LEU A 119 -0.06 2.14 12.04
C LEU A 119 -0.54 1.34 10.82
N LEU A 120 -1.65 1.76 10.20
CA LEU A 120 -2.32 1.01 9.15
C LEU A 120 -1.77 1.35 7.76
N THR A 121 -1.58 0.32 6.95
CA THR A 121 -1.30 0.45 5.51
C THR A 121 -2.50 1.08 4.78
N LYS A 122 -2.31 1.41 3.50
CA LYS A 122 -3.37 2.02 2.68
C LYS A 122 -4.57 1.09 2.52
N GLU A 123 -4.32 -0.19 2.29
CA GLU A 123 -5.31 -1.24 2.14
C GLU A 123 -6.12 -1.43 3.44
N GLU A 124 -5.44 -1.45 4.58
CA GLU A 124 -6.07 -1.56 5.89
C GLU A 124 -6.89 -0.33 6.28
N THR A 125 -6.41 0.86 5.88
CA THR A 125 -7.14 2.11 6.10
C THR A 125 -8.44 2.10 5.31
N ASN A 126 -8.40 1.67 4.05
CA ASN A 126 -9.60 1.53 3.22
C ASN A 126 -10.58 0.51 3.82
N LEU A 127 -10.09 -0.62 4.34
CA LEU A 127 -10.92 -1.62 5.05
C LEU A 127 -11.58 -1.02 6.30
N TYR A 128 -10.82 -0.26 7.10
CA TYR A 128 -11.33 0.40 8.30
C TYR A 128 -12.44 1.41 7.96
N GLU A 129 -12.22 2.26 6.96
CA GLU A 129 -13.19 3.26 6.50
C GLU A 129 -14.47 2.61 5.94
N ALA A 130 -14.33 1.52 5.18
CA ALA A 130 -15.46 0.75 4.68
C ALA A 130 -16.28 0.13 5.82
N ALA A 131 -15.62 -0.44 6.83
CA ALA A 131 -16.28 -1.00 8.01
C ALA A 131 -17.00 0.08 8.84
N GLN A 132 -16.39 1.24 9.05
CA GLN A 132 -17.02 2.39 9.70
C GLN A 132 -18.25 2.88 8.93
N SER A 133 -18.13 3.01 7.61
CA SER A 133 -19.23 3.45 6.74
C SER A 133 -20.40 2.46 6.79
N SER A 134 -20.11 1.16 6.75
CA SER A 134 -21.10 0.08 6.90
C SER A 134 -21.82 0.16 8.25
N MET A 135 -21.07 0.33 9.34
CA MET A 135 -21.65 0.45 10.68
C MET A 135 -22.48 1.72 10.85
N ALA A 136 -22.05 2.84 10.26
CA ALA A 136 -22.82 4.08 10.26
C ALA A 136 -24.14 3.92 9.49
N ALA A 137 -24.11 3.27 8.31
CA ALA A 137 -25.29 2.95 7.53
C ALA A 137 -26.25 2.02 8.30
N PHE A 138 -25.72 0.97 8.94
CA PHE A 138 -26.50 0.05 9.78
C PHE A 138 -27.15 0.77 10.96
N LYS A 139 -26.40 1.62 11.68
CA LYS A 139 -26.94 2.43 12.79
C LYS A 139 -28.02 3.39 12.31
N LYS A 140 -27.84 4.03 11.15
CA LYS A 140 -28.84 4.92 10.52
C LYS A 140 -30.11 4.15 10.17
N TRP A 141 -29.98 2.98 9.54
CA TRP A 141 -31.09 2.09 9.23
C TRP A 141 -31.84 1.66 10.51
N ARG A 142 -31.10 1.21 11.53
CA ARG A 142 -31.65 0.69 12.79
C ARG A 142 -32.42 1.72 13.61
N LYS A 143 -31.92 2.97 13.70
CA LYS A 143 -32.58 4.04 14.47
C LYS A 143 -33.93 4.44 13.87
N GLY A 144 -34.19 4.09 12.61
CA GLY A 144 -35.34 4.57 11.86
C GLY A 144 -35.17 6.05 11.49
N GLY A 145 -35.55 6.39 10.26
CA GLY A 145 -35.50 7.74 9.73
C GLY A 145 -36.26 7.82 8.42
N PRO A 146 -36.37 9.02 7.79
CA PRO A 146 -37.06 9.18 6.51
C PRO A 146 -36.44 8.22 5.48
N ARG A 147 -37.22 7.24 5.02
CA ARG A 147 -36.78 6.23 4.04
C ARG A 147 -36.55 6.83 2.66
N LEU A 148 -37.16 7.99 2.41
CA LEU A 148 -37.00 8.77 1.19
C LEU A 148 -36.20 10.02 1.53
N GLN A 149 -35.05 10.17 0.88
CA GLN A 149 -34.25 11.39 0.94
C GLN A 149 -34.28 12.08 -0.42
N ARG A 150 -34.31 13.41 -0.40
CA ARG A 150 -34.23 14.21 -1.62
C ARG A 150 -32.90 13.91 -2.33
N ALA A 151 -32.97 13.54 -3.61
CA ALA A 151 -31.77 13.32 -4.41
C ALA A 151 -30.89 14.58 -4.41
N SER A 152 -29.57 14.41 -4.34
CA SER A 152 -28.59 15.50 -4.27
C SER A 152 -28.71 16.49 -5.44
N VAL A 153 -29.16 16.00 -6.61
CA VAL A 153 -29.43 16.82 -7.80
C VAL A 153 -30.59 17.81 -7.60
N LEU A 154 -31.60 17.48 -6.81
CA LEU A 154 -32.77 18.33 -6.55
C LEU A 154 -32.49 19.43 -5.50
N GLY A 155 -31.35 19.37 -4.81
CA GLY A 155 -30.91 20.39 -3.85
C GLY A 155 -30.01 21.48 -4.45
N ARG A 156 -29.59 21.35 -5.71
CA ARG A 156 -28.73 22.35 -6.37
C ARG A 156 -29.58 23.55 -6.75
N LYS A 157 -29.32 24.71 -6.12
CA LYS A 157 -29.85 25.99 -6.62
C LYS A 157 -29.29 26.23 -8.02
N ARG A 158 -30.16 26.51 -9.00
CA ARG A 158 -29.74 26.92 -10.34
C ARG A 158 -28.90 28.20 -10.21
N LYS A 159 -27.75 28.25 -10.89
CA LYS A 159 -26.97 29.49 -11.01
C LYS A 159 -27.83 30.51 -11.75
N PRO A 160 -27.91 31.78 -11.28
CA PRO A 160 -28.58 32.82 -12.04
C PRO A 160 -27.87 33.00 -13.39
N ILE A 161 -28.67 33.18 -14.43
CA ILE A 161 -28.21 33.52 -15.77
C ILE A 161 -28.13 35.05 -15.79
N GLU A 162 -26.93 35.58 -15.92
CA GLU A 162 -26.68 36.94 -16.40
C GLU A 162 -26.46 36.90 -17.92
#